data_AF-A0A522F563-F1
#
_entry.id   AF-A0A522F563-F1
#
_cell.length_a   1.000
_cell.length_b   1.000
_cell.length_c   1.000
_cell.angle_alpha   90.00
_cell.angle_beta   90.00
_cell.angle_gamma   90.00
#
_symmetry.space_group_name_H-M   'P 1'
#
loop_
_entity.id
_entity.type
_entity.pdbx_description
1 polymer ?
#
loop_
_entity_poly.entity_id
_entity_poly.type
_entity_poly.pdbx_seq_one_letter_code
_entity_poly.pdbx_strand_id
1 'polypeptide(L)'
;MIKNNPYELLEKEGIAKNLLSETGLKSLQLFDKAKKIHEEFPKSKEVASQAEKMGELSIDRIKKEIEIIKASMIDEKEEAVKKEMKKSQSKKMIEKAEKVLDDLQLCRQRLREDRKRKIESGEIKPPKKKTLVAKLRQELVKTATLIPQKLKDDSDVIQRTQKAVLNFLNELKSIWGLNKIKPIQDELKEKFKKLEQEAA
;
A
#
# COMPACT_ATOMS: atom_id res chain seq x y z
N MET A 1 -37.04 -49.74 -20.35
CA MET A 1 -36.31 -48.44 -20.33
C MET A 1 -36.69 -47.72 -19.05
N ILE A 2 -35.70 -47.29 -18.26
CA ILE A 2 -35.93 -46.52 -17.02
C ILE A 2 -36.21 -45.08 -17.43
N LYS A 3 -37.37 -44.53 -17.06
CA LYS A 3 -37.77 -43.16 -17.44
C LYS A 3 -36.94 -42.07 -16.77
N ASN A 4 -36.50 -42.32 -15.54
CA ASN A 4 -35.81 -41.34 -14.70
C ASN A 4 -34.30 -41.57 -14.75
N ASN A 5 -33.67 -41.07 -15.81
CA ASN A 5 -32.23 -41.19 -16.03
C ASN A 5 -31.50 -39.88 -15.64
N PRO A 6 -30.69 -39.88 -14.55
CA PRO A 6 -29.95 -38.69 -14.14
C PRO A 6 -28.87 -38.22 -15.13
N TYR A 7 -28.39 -39.09 -16.02
CA TYR A 7 -27.42 -38.70 -17.05
C TYR A 7 -28.03 -37.82 -18.13
N GLU A 8 -29.30 -38.06 -18.50
CA GLU A 8 -30.02 -37.21 -19.45
C GLU A 8 -30.25 -35.80 -18.90
N LEU A 9 -30.38 -35.66 -17.57
CA LEU A 9 -30.48 -34.35 -16.92
C LEU A 9 -29.14 -33.60 -17.00
N LEU A 10 -28.02 -34.28 -16.75
CA LEU A 10 -26.68 -33.68 -16.84
C LEU A 10 -26.34 -33.24 -18.26
N GLU A 11 -26.68 -34.05 -19.27
CA GLU A 11 -26.50 -33.71 -20.68
C GLU A 11 -27.35 -32.50 -21.10
N LYS A 12 -28.63 -32.46 -20.70
CA LYS A 12 -29.52 -31.32 -20.98
C LYS A 12 -29.03 -30.01 -20.36
N GLU A 13 -28.46 -30.09 -19.17
CA GLU A 13 -27.96 -28.92 -18.43
C GLU A 13 -26.50 -28.57 -18.79
N GLY A 14 -25.85 -29.37 -19.64
CA GLY A 14 -24.48 -29.15 -20.09
C GLY A 14 -23.43 -29.27 -18.97
N ILE A 15 -23.73 -30.01 -17.89
CA ILE A 15 -22.86 -30.13 -16.72
C ILE A 15 -22.13 -31.46 -16.76
N ALA A 16 -20.80 -31.37 -16.77
CA ALA A 16 -19.96 -32.55 -16.75
C ALA A 16 -19.99 -33.24 -15.37
N LYS A 17 -20.01 -34.58 -15.37
CA LYS A 17 -20.11 -35.41 -14.14
C LYS A 17 -19.02 -35.12 -13.11
N ASN A 18 -17.84 -34.67 -13.54
CA ASN A 18 -16.71 -34.32 -12.69
C ASN A 18 -16.91 -33.01 -11.90
N LEU A 19 -17.90 -32.18 -12.25
CA LEU A 19 -18.26 -30.97 -11.51
C LEU A 19 -19.20 -31.26 -10.34
N LEU A 20 -19.76 -32.46 -10.25
CA LEU A 20 -20.60 -32.87 -9.14
C LEU A 20 -19.78 -33.13 -7.88
N SER A 21 -20.40 -32.95 -6.72
CA SER A 21 -19.74 -33.27 -5.46
C SER A 21 -19.58 -34.80 -5.30
N GLU A 22 -18.80 -35.23 -4.31
CA GLU A 22 -18.72 -36.66 -3.96
C GLU A 22 -20.09 -37.30 -3.74
N THR A 23 -21.07 -36.52 -3.30
CA THR A 23 -22.42 -37.02 -3.03
C THR A 23 -23.27 -37.17 -4.28
N GLY A 24 -23.14 -36.26 -5.26
CA GLY A 24 -23.72 -36.41 -6.59
C GLY A 24 -23.12 -37.60 -7.34
N LEU A 25 -21.81 -37.79 -7.25
CA LEU A 25 -21.11 -38.97 -7.80
C LEU A 25 -21.60 -40.28 -7.19
N LYS A 26 -21.78 -40.34 -5.85
CA LYS A 26 -22.35 -41.49 -5.16
C LYS A 26 -23.79 -41.78 -5.61
N SER A 27 -24.59 -40.74 -5.86
CA SER A 27 -25.97 -40.88 -6.34
C SER A 27 -26.02 -41.50 -7.74
N LEU A 28 -25.16 -41.05 -8.65
CA LEU A 28 -25.00 -41.66 -9.98
C LEU A 28 -24.55 -43.12 -9.90
N GLN A 29 -23.61 -43.44 -9.00
CA GLN A 29 -23.16 -44.83 -8.81
C GLN A 29 -24.27 -45.74 -8.28
N LEU A 30 -25.15 -45.24 -7.41
CA LEU A 30 -26.29 -45.99 -6.90
C LEU A 30 -27.33 -46.25 -7.99
N PHE A 31 -27.57 -45.25 -8.85
CA PHE A 31 -28.39 -45.42 -10.04
C PHE A 31 -27.79 -46.45 -11.01
N ASP A 32 -26.49 -46.40 -11.28
CA ASP A 32 -25.80 -47.36 -12.16
C ASP A 32 -25.94 -48.80 -11.64
N LYS A 33 -25.83 -48.99 -10.32
CA LYS A 33 -26.07 -50.30 -9.68
C LYS A 33 -27.51 -50.76 -9.84
N ALA A 34 -28.49 -49.88 -9.58
CA ALA A 34 -29.90 -50.22 -9.72
C ALA A 34 -30.29 -50.53 -11.18
N LYS A 35 -29.68 -49.81 -12.13
CA LYS A 35 -29.85 -50.06 -13.56
C LYS A 35 -29.29 -51.41 -14.00
N LYS A 36 -28.08 -51.78 -13.54
CA LYS A 36 -27.51 -53.11 -13.81
C LYS A 36 -28.38 -54.25 -13.28
N ILE A 37 -28.90 -54.11 -12.06
CA ILE A 37 -29.80 -55.12 -11.47
C ILE A 37 -31.10 -55.22 -12.30
N HIS A 38 -31.62 -54.11 -12.82
CA HIS A 38 -32.78 -54.13 -13.70
C HIS A 38 -32.50 -54.79 -15.07
N GLU A 39 -31.29 -54.61 -15.61
CA GLU A 39 -30.86 -55.26 -16.85
C GLU A 39 -30.68 -56.79 -16.67
N GLU A 40 -30.22 -57.23 -15.49
CA GLU A 40 -30.09 -58.66 -15.14
C GLU A 40 -31.45 -59.34 -14.88
N PHE A 41 -32.43 -58.59 -14.37
CA PHE A 41 -33.78 -59.10 -14.05
C PHE A 41 -34.90 -58.30 -14.74
N PRO A 42 -34.99 -58.33 -16.08
CA PRO A 42 -35.88 -57.45 -16.84
C PRO A 42 -37.37 -57.77 -16.67
N LYS A 43 -37.71 -58.99 -16.21
CA LYS A 43 -39.10 -59.44 -16.01
C LYS A 43 -39.64 -59.15 -14.60
N SER A 44 -38.80 -58.68 -13.67
CA SER A 44 -39.21 -58.39 -12.29
C SER A 44 -39.77 -56.97 -12.16
N LYS A 45 -41.06 -56.87 -11.82
CA LYS A 45 -41.75 -55.58 -11.60
C LYS A 45 -41.19 -54.83 -10.38
N GLU A 46 -40.79 -55.55 -9.34
CA GLU A 46 -40.23 -54.95 -8.12
C GLU A 46 -38.89 -54.27 -8.40
N VAL A 47 -38.00 -54.95 -9.13
CA VAL A 47 -36.69 -54.42 -9.54
C VAL A 47 -36.85 -53.20 -10.45
N ALA A 48 -37.81 -53.24 -11.39
CA ALA A 48 -38.13 -52.09 -12.23
C ALA A 48 -38.55 -50.87 -11.40
N SER A 49 -39.45 -51.06 -10.42
CA SER A 49 -39.92 -49.98 -9.55
C SER A 49 -38.82 -49.40 -8.65
N GLN A 50 -37.89 -50.24 -8.19
CA GLN A 50 -36.75 -49.80 -7.39
C GLN A 50 -35.75 -49.01 -8.23
N ALA A 51 -35.47 -49.44 -9.46
CA ALA A 51 -34.60 -48.71 -10.37
C ALA A 51 -35.18 -47.34 -10.75
N GLU A 52 -36.50 -47.23 -10.94
CA GLU A 52 -37.18 -45.94 -11.18
C GLU A 52 -37.11 -45.02 -9.97
N LYS A 53 -37.39 -45.51 -8.75
CA LYS A 53 -37.28 -44.73 -7.51
C LYS A 53 -35.86 -44.24 -7.26
N MET A 54 -34.86 -45.09 -7.51
CA MET A 54 -33.46 -44.71 -7.42
C MET A 54 -33.06 -43.67 -8.47
N GLY A 55 -33.66 -43.73 -9.66
CA GLY A 55 -33.55 -42.70 -10.68
C GLY A 55 -34.11 -41.35 -10.23
N GLU A 56 -35.31 -41.32 -9.65
CA GLU A 56 -35.94 -40.10 -9.13
C GLU A 56 -35.10 -39.45 -8.02
N LEU A 57 -34.68 -40.23 -7.03
CA LEU A 57 -33.87 -39.74 -5.92
C LEU A 57 -32.52 -39.18 -6.40
N SER A 58 -31.92 -39.82 -7.42
CA SER A 58 -30.67 -39.35 -8.00
C SER A 58 -30.87 -38.05 -8.79
N ILE A 59 -31.96 -37.93 -9.55
CA ILE A 59 -32.33 -36.72 -10.27
C ILE A 59 -32.54 -35.55 -9.32
N ASP A 60 -33.34 -35.72 -8.25
CA ASP A 60 -33.63 -34.65 -7.31
C ASP A 60 -32.38 -34.13 -6.60
N ARG A 61 -31.44 -35.04 -6.32
CA ARG A 61 -30.16 -34.67 -5.72
C ARG A 61 -29.26 -33.93 -6.70
N ILE A 62 -29.18 -34.40 -7.94
CA ILE A 62 -28.37 -33.76 -8.98
C ILE A 62 -28.92 -32.38 -9.33
N LYS A 63 -30.25 -32.20 -9.40
CA LYS A 63 -30.86 -30.87 -9.62
C LYS A 63 -30.39 -29.84 -8.60
N LYS A 64 -30.36 -30.21 -7.30
CA LYS A 64 -29.86 -29.32 -6.23
C LYS A 64 -28.39 -28.98 -6.41
N GLU A 65 -27.56 -29.94 -6.82
CA GLU A 65 -26.14 -29.66 -7.11
C GLU A 65 -25.96 -28.76 -8.34
N ILE A 66 -26.75 -28.96 -9.40
CA ILE A 66 -26.73 -28.12 -10.59
C ILE A 66 -27.05 -26.66 -10.26
N GLU A 67 -28.03 -26.41 -9.40
CA GLU A 67 -28.37 -25.05 -8.94
C GLU A 67 -27.19 -24.41 -8.19
N ILE A 68 -26.51 -25.17 -7.32
CA ILE A 68 -25.34 -24.69 -6.57
C ILE A 68 -24.18 -24.35 -7.52
N ILE A 69 -23.89 -25.23 -8.49
CA ILE A 69 -22.81 -25.04 -9.48
C ILE A 69 -23.09 -23.80 -10.33
N LYS A 70 -24.34 -23.60 -10.77
CA LYS A 70 -24.73 -22.43 -11.56
C LYS A 70 -24.61 -21.14 -10.75
N ALA A 71 -24.99 -21.16 -9.47
CA ALA A 71 -24.85 -20.01 -8.58
C ALA A 71 -23.37 -19.64 -8.37
N SER A 72 -22.49 -20.61 -8.11
CA SER A 72 -21.05 -20.34 -7.90
C SER A 72 -20.37 -19.79 -9.15
N MET A 73 -20.77 -20.23 -10.35
CA MET A 73 -20.23 -19.69 -11.61
C MET A 73 -20.63 -18.24 -11.87
N ILE A 74 -21.73 -17.75 -11.30
CA ILE A 74 -22.13 -16.33 -11.40
C ILE A 74 -21.23 -15.48 -10.50
N ASP A 75 -21.00 -15.92 -9.26
CA ASP A 75 -20.14 -15.22 -8.31
C ASP A 75 -18.68 -15.11 -8.82
N GLU A 76 -18.15 -16.18 -9.41
CA GLU A 76 -16.81 -16.18 -10.01
C GLU A 76 -16.70 -15.18 -11.18
N LYS A 77 -17.73 -15.08 -12.02
CA LYS A 77 -17.77 -14.10 -13.13
C LYS A 77 -17.85 -12.67 -12.61
N GLU A 78 -18.67 -12.41 -11.59
CA GLU A 78 -18.74 -11.09 -10.98
C GLU A 78 -17.41 -10.67 -10.33
N GLU A 79 -16.74 -11.59 -9.65
CA GLU A 79 -15.42 -11.33 -9.07
C GLU A 79 -14.37 -11.03 -10.13
N ALA A 80 -14.36 -11.78 -11.23
CA ALA A 80 -13.45 -11.55 -12.35
C ALA A 80 -13.66 -10.14 -12.94
N VAL A 81 -14.91 -9.75 -13.18
CA VAL A 81 -15.26 -8.41 -13.69
C VAL A 81 -14.86 -7.31 -12.70
N LYS A 82 -15.10 -7.51 -11.38
CA LYS A 82 -14.65 -6.56 -10.33
C LYS A 82 -13.13 -6.43 -10.30
N LYS A 83 -12.37 -7.52 -10.49
CA LYS A 83 -10.90 -7.51 -10.54
C LYS A 83 -10.37 -6.77 -11.78
N GLU A 84 -10.98 -6.95 -12.95
CA GLU A 84 -10.61 -6.22 -14.17
C GLU A 84 -10.89 -4.72 -14.08
N MET A 85 -12.07 -4.34 -13.55
CA MET A 85 -12.41 -2.94 -13.32
C MET A 85 -11.41 -2.26 -12.39
N LYS A 86 -11.03 -2.89 -11.27
CA LYS A 86 -10.01 -2.36 -10.35
C LYS A 86 -8.64 -2.19 -11.01
N LYS A 87 -8.20 -3.16 -11.82
CA LYS A 87 -6.94 -3.07 -12.58
C LYS A 87 -6.94 -1.90 -13.56
N SER A 88 -8.03 -1.69 -14.30
CA SER A 88 -8.12 -0.60 -15.28
C SER A 88 -8.13 0.79 -14.61
N GLN A 89 -8.83 0.93 -13.48
CA GLN A 89 -8.83 2.16 -12.69
C GLN A 89 -7.45 2.47 -12.10
N SER A 90 -6.75 1.45 -11.58
CA SER A 90 -5.38 1.61 -11.07
C SER A 90 -4.41 2.09 -12.14
N LYS A 91 -4.47 1.54 -13.36
CA LYS A 91 -3.62 1.99 -14.49
C LYS A 91 -3.86 3.45 -14.82
N LYS A 92 -5.13 3.88 -14.91
CA LYS A 92 -5.49 5.30 -15.14
C LYS A 92 -4.97 6.24 -14.05
N MET A 93 -4.93 5.79 -12.79
CA MET A 93 -4.38 6.60 -11.70
C MET A 93 -2.85 6.73 -11.79
N ILE A 94 -2.15 5.65 -12.15
CA ILE A 94 -0.69 5.66 -12.35
C ILE A 94 -0.31 6.60 -13.50
N GLU A 95 -0.98 6.51 -14.65
CA GLU A 95 -0.73 7.41 -15.79
C GLU A 95 -0.97 8.88 -15.45
N LYS A 96 -1.98 9.19 -14.64
CA LYS A 96 -2.22 10.56 -14.16
C LYS A 96 -1.11 11.03 -13.22
N ALA A 97 -0.62 10.16 -12.34
CA ALA A 97 0.47 10.50 -11.43
C ALA A 97 1.79 10.76 -12.18
N GLU A 98 2.10 9.96 -13.20
CA GLU A 98 3.28 10.16 -14.06
C GLU A 98 3.22 11.51 -14.79
N LYS A 99 2.08 11.86 -15.39
CA LYS A 99 1.90 13.18 -16.05
C LYS A 99 2.10 14.35 -15.08
N VAL A 100 1.59 14.23 -13.85
CA VAL A 100 1.77 15.27 -12.82
C VAL A 100 3.23 15.42 -12.40
N LEU A 101 3.98 14.31 -12.34
CA LEU A 101 5.42 14.36 -12.04
C LEU A 101 6.19 15.06 -13.16
N ASP A 102 5.85 14.80 -14.43
CA ASP A 102 6.45 15.46 -15.58
C ASP A 102 6.15 16.98 -15.58
N ASP A 103 4.90 17.37 -15.32
CA ASP A 103 4.51 18.78 -15.21
C ASP A 103 5.24 19.53 -14.07
N LEU A 104 5.43 18.86 -12.94
CA LEU A 104 6.22 19.40 -11.82
C LEU A 104 7.69 19.55 -12.18
N GLN A 105 8.27 18.62 -12.94
CA GLN A 105 9.64 18.74 -13.43
C GLN A 105 9.79 19.92 -14.39
N LEU A 106 8.85 20.10 -15.32
CA LEU A 106 8.83 21.23 -16.25
C LEU A 106 8.69 22.57 -15.50
N CYS A 107 7.81 22.66 -14.50
CA CYS A 107 7.70 23.85 -13.65
C CYS A 107 9.01 24.16 -12.91
N ARG A 108 9.68 23.13 -12.34
CA ARG A 108 10.98 23.31 -11.66
C ARG A 108 12.07 23.77 -12.63
N GLN A 109 12.07 23.28 -13.87
CA GLN A 109 13.01 23.72 -14.90
C GLN A 109 12.78 25.19 -15.26
N ARG A 110 11.53 25.59 -15.55
CA ARG A 110 11.16 26.98 -15.84
C ARG A 110 11.57 27.93 -14.72
N LEU A 111 11.31 27.57 -13.45
CA LEU A 111 11.73 28.38 -12.31
C LEU A 111 13.25 28.55 -12.20
N ARG A 112 14.03 27.51 -12.57
CA ARG A 112 15.50 27.62 -12.61
C ARG A 112 15.96 28.55 -13.72
N GLU A 113 15.36 28.45 -14.90
CA GLU A 113 15.68 29.30 -16.06
C GLU A 113 15.30 30.75 -15.80
N ASP A 114 14.09 31.01 -15.30
CA ASP A 114 13.66 32.35 -14.90
C ASP A 114 14.59 32.93 -13.84
N ARG A 115 15.00 32.13 -12.85
CA ARG A 115 15.97 32.59 -11.85
C ARG A 115 17.33 32.93 -12.46
N LYS A 116 17.82 32.15 -13.44
CA LYS A 116 19.06 32.46 -14.16
C LYS A 116 18.93 33.79 -14.93
N ARG A 117 17.84 33.97 -15.68
CA ARG A 117 17.53 35.22 -16.39
C ARG A 117 17.44 36.42 -15.45
N LYS A 118 16.83 36.24 -14.28
CA LYS A 118 16.75 37.29 -13.24
C LYS A 118 18.10 37.61 -12.58
N ILE A 119 19.04 36.67 -12.55
CA ILE A 119 20.41 36.91 -12.10
C ILE A 119 21.20 37.64 -13.20
N GLU A 120 21.02 37.26 -14.46
CA GLU A 120 21.68 37.88 -15.63
C GLU A 120 21.21 39.32 -15.87
N SER A 121 19.92 39.60 -15.71
CA SER A 121 19.33 40.94 -15.80
C SER A 121 19.62 41.84 -14.58
N GLY A 122 20.18 41.28 -13.51
CA GLY A 122 20.51 42.03 -12.29
C GLY A 122 19.33 42.28 -11.33
N GLU A 123 18.12 41.79 -11.63
CA GLU A 123 16.97 41.85 -10.71
C GLU A 123 17.26 41.12 -9.39
N ILE A 124 18.04 40.04 -9.43
CA ILE A 124 18.39 39.22 -8.26
C ILE A 124 19.92 39.15 -8.12
N LYS A 125 20.43 39.45 -6.92
CA LYS A 125 21.86 39.26 -6.61
C LYS A 125 22.24 37.78 -6.71
N PRO A 126 23.37 37.44 -7.37
CA PRO A 126 23.83 36.06 -7.44
C PRO A 126 24.11 35.52 -6.03
N PRO A 127 23.82 34.22 -5.77
CA PRO A 127 24.04 33.64 -4.46
C PRO A 127 25.54 33.69 -4.11
N LYS A 128 25.89 34.45 -3.07
CA LYS A 128 27.26 34.49 -2.55
C LYS A 128 27.60 33.12 -1.96
N LYS A 129 28.64 32.46 -2.49
CA LYS A 129 29.18 31.23 -1.89
C LYS A 129 29.64 31.56 -0.46
N LYS A 130 28.99 30.94 0.53
CA LYS A 130 29.37 31.12 1.94
C LYS A 130 30.74 30.51 2.16
N THR A 131 31.64 31.27 2.77
CA THR A 131 32.93 30.75 3.23
C THR A 131 32.72 29.68 4.29
N LEU A 132 33.71 28.81 4.45
CA LEU A 132 33.66 27.69 5.38
C LEU A 132 33.43 28.17 6.83
N VAL A 133 34.01 29.34 7.19
CA VAL A 133 33.77 30.04 8.46
C VAL A 133 32.30 30.47 8.62
N ALA A 134 31.67 31.00 7.56
CA ALA A 134 30.27 31.41 7.61
C ALA A 134 29.30 30.23 7.70
N LYS A 135 29.65 29.08 7.12
CA LYS A 135 28.89 27.83 7.30
C LYS A 135 28.97 27.33 8.74
N LEU A 136 30.17 27.27 9.32
CA LEU A 136 30.34 26.89 10.73
C LEU A 136 29.59 27.82 11.67
N ARG A 137 29.69 29.14 11.47
CA ARG A 137 28.93 30.12 12.25
C ARG A 137 27.43 29.85 12.20
N GLN A 138 26.88 29.52 11.03
CA GLN A 138 25.45 29.25 10.88
C GLN A 138 25.02 27.97 11.56
N GLU A 139 25.80 26.89 11.46
CA GLU A 139 25.50 25.63 12.14
C GLU A 139 25.62 25.78 13.66
N LEU A 140 26.60 26.53 14.17
CA LEU A 140 26.73 26.79 15.62
C LEU A 140 25.60 27.67 16.18
N VAL A 141 25.12 28.64 15.40
CA VAL A 141 23.94 29.42 15.79
C VAL A 141 22.68 28.56 15.75
N LYS A 142 22.56 27.62 14.81
CA LYS A 142 21.45 26.65 14.77
C LYS A 142 21.46 25.72 15.98
N THR A 143 22.61 25.16 16.36
CA THR A 143 22.69 24.29 17.54
C THR A 143 22.35 25.02 18.82
N ALA A 144 22.78 26.29 18.96
CA ALA A 144 22.38 27.13 20.09
C ALA A 144 20.88 27.49 20.08
N THR A 145 20.25 27.59 18.91
CA THR A 145 18.81 27.89 18.81
C THR A 145 17.91 26.66 18.92
N LEU A 146 18.45 25.46 18.66
CA LEU A 146 17.81 24.16 18.86
C LEU A 146 17.72 23.74 20.33
N ILE A 147 18.26 24.53 21.26
CA ILE A 147 17.97 24.37 22.69
C ILE A 147 16.44 24.45 22.85
N PRO A 148 15.78 23.37 23.31
CA PRO A 148 14.33 23.33 23.47
C PRO A 148 13.85 24.53 24.28
N GLN A 149 12.77 25.19 23.85
CA GLN A 149 12.21 26.35 24.59
C GLN A 149 11.93 26.02 26.05
N LYS A 150 11.50 24.80 26.36
CA LYS A 150 11.26 24.29 27.73
C LYS A 150 12.52 24.22 28.62
N LEU A 151 13.71 24.31 28.04
CA LEU A 151 15.00 24.35 28.75
C LEU A 151 15.59 25.78 28.81
N LYS A 152 14.87 26.78 28.27
CA LYS A 152 15.23 28.20 28.32
C LYS A 152 14.62 28.95 29.50
N ASP A 153 13.81 28.26 30.32
CA ASP A 153 13.19 28.85 31.51
C ASP A 153 14.06 28.62 32.77
N ASP A 154 15.00 27.66 32.71
CA ASP A 154 15.92 27.34 33.80
C ASP A 154 17.29 28.03 33.60
N SER A 155 17.56 29.06 34.40
CA SER A 155 18.83 29.82 34.42
C SER A 155 20.07 28.91 34.49
N ASP A 156 20.01 27.85 35.29
CA ASP A 156 21.12 26.89 35.46
C ASP A 156 21.43 26.10 34.17
N VAL A 157 20.41 25.77 33.38
CA VAL A 157 20.58 25.02 32.12
C VAL A 157 21.17 25.93 31.05
N ILE A 158 20.77 27.20 31.03
CA ILE A 158 21.34 28.23 30.15
C ILE A 158 22.83 28.41 30.44
N GLN A 159 23.23 28.53 31.71
CA GLN A 159 24.64 28.68 32.08
C GLN A 159 25.48 27.44 31.75
N ARG A 160 24.95 26.23 31.98
CA ARG A 160 25.65 24.98 31.62
C ARG A 160 25.83 24.84 30.11
N THR A 161 24.82 25.17 29.32
CA THR A 161 24.91 25.15 27.85
C THR A 161 25.83 26.24 27.32
N GLN A 162 25.79 27.45 27.88
CA GLN A 162 26.74 28.52 27.56
C GLN A 162 28.18 28.08 27.84
N LYS A 163 28.46 27.47 28.99
CA LYS A 163 29.79 26.97 29.35
C LYS A 163 30.27 25.88 28.39
N ALA A 164 29.42 24.93 28.03
CA ALA A 164 29.74 23.88 27.06
C ALA A 164 30.06 24.45 25.66
N VAL A 165 29.23 25.39 25.18
CA VAL A 165 29.42 26.06 23.88
C VAL A 165 30.70 26.90 23.87
N LEU A 166 31.01 27.61 24.96
CA LEU A 166 32.25 28.40 25.08
C LEU A 166 33.50 27.52 25.17
N ASN A 167 33.44 26.38 25.86
CA ASN A 167 34.54 25.41 25.89
C ASN A 167 34.82 24.85 24.49
N PHE A 168 33.76 24.45 23.77
CA PHE A 168 33.88 24.00 22.38
C PHE A 168 34.43 25.10 21.46
N LEU A 169 34.01 26.35 21.64
CA LEU A 169 34.58 27.48 20.88
C LEU A 169 36.05 27.73 21.22
N ASN A 170 36.48 27.52 22.46
CA ASN A 170 37.89 27.65 22.84
C ASN A 170 38.74 26.53 22.23
N GLU A 171 38.22 25.31 22.10
CA GLU A 171 38.86 24.23 21.35
C GLU A 171 38.91 24.53 19.85
N LEU A 172 37.83 25.08 19.28
CA LEU A 172 37.87 25.53 17.89
C LEU A 172 38.87 26.67 17.68
N LYS A 173 39.04 27.55 18.68
CA LYS A 173 39.95 28.71 18.65
C LYS A 173 41.40 28.27 18.55
N SER A 174 41.78 27.16 19.20
CA SER A 174 43.12 26.59 19.06
C SER A 174 43.35 25.98 17.66
N ILE A 175 42.31 25.45 17.03
CA ILE A 175 42.41 24.80 15.71
C ILE A 175 42.32 25.81 14.54
N TRP A 176 41.50 26.88 14.63
CA TRP A 176 41.18 27.78 13.50
C TRP A 176 41.76 29.20 13.63
N GLY A 177 42.33 29.53 14.79
CA GLY A 177 42.92 30.82 15.08
C GLY A 177 41.93 31.87 15.59
N LEU A 178 42.45 32.78 16.43
CA LEU A 178 41.71 33.76 17.23
C LEU A 178 40.75 34.65 16.40
N ASN A 179 41.20 35.09 15.22
CA ASN A 179 40.55 36.12 14.43
C ASN A 179 39.23 35.66 13.80
N LYS A 180 39.02 34.35 13.64
CA LYS A 180 37.81 33.79 13.03
C LYS A 180 36.72 33.46 14.04
N ILE A 181 37.12 33.16 15.28
CA ILE A 181 36.22 32.61 16.30
C ILE A 181 35.82 33.66 17.34
N LYS A 182 36.69 34.63 17.63
CA LYS A 182 36.37 35.71 18.57
C LYS A 182 35.06 36.44 18.24
N PRO A 183 34.77 36.82 16.98
CA PRO A 183 33.47 37.43 16.65
C PRO A 183 32.26 36.51 16.92
N ILE A 184 32.43 35.19 16.74
CA ILE A 184 31.37 34.20 17.00
C ILE A 184 31.15 34.03 18.50
N GLN A 185 32.24 34.04 19.27
CA GLN A 185 32.22 33.95 20.73
C GLN A 185 31.51 35.15 21.36
N ASP A 186 31.78 36.35 20.87
CA ASP A 186 31.19 37.59 21.40
C ASP A 186 29.68 37.66 21.09
N GLU A 187 29.26 37.32 19.86
CA GLU A 187 27.84 37.25 19.50
C GLU A 187 27.05 36.20 20.29
N LEU A 188 27.65 35.03 20.56
CA LEU A 188 26.99 34.00 21.36
C LEU A 188 26.87 34.43 22.83
N LYS A 189 27.89 35.09 23.38
CA LYS A 189 27.81 35.67 24.73
C LYS A 189 26.67 36.68 24.84
N GLU A 190 26.50 37.56 23.86
CA GLU A 190 25.38 38.51 23.84
C GLU A 190 24.02 37.82 23.76
N LYS A 191 23.89 36.76 22.96
CA LYS A 191 22.63 35.99 22.87
C LYS A 191 22.30 35.26 24.17
N PHE A 192 23.28 34.62 24.80
CA PHE A 192 23.07 33.96 26.09
C PHE A 192 22.72 34.97 27.19
N LYS A 193 23.36 36.15 27.22
CA LYS A 193 22.96 37.23 28.15
C LYS A 193 21.51 37.68 27.98
N LYS A 194 21.03 37.81 26.75
CA LYS A 194 19.62 38.14 26.48
C LYS A 194 18.67 37.04 26.96
N LEU A 195 19.03 35.78 26.73
CA LEU A 195 18.24 34.63 27.22
C LEU A 195 18.22 34.55 28.75
N GLU A 196 19.34 34.85 29.43
CA GLU A 196 19.39 34.93 30.90
C GLU A 196 18.54 36.09 31.45
N GLN A 197 18.47 37.22 30.75
CA GLN A 197 17.62 38.35 31.11
C GLN A 197 16.13 38.10 30.86
N GLU A 198 15.80 37.26 29.89
CA GLU A 198 14.41 36.86 29.56
C GLU A 198 13.90 35.72 30.47
N ALA A 199 14.81 34.94 31.07
CA ALA A 199 14.51 33.82 31.96
C ALA A 199 14.56 34.18 33.46
N ALA A 200 14.93 35.42 33.81
CA ALA A 200 14.94 35.97 35.16
C ALA A 200 13.66 36.78 35.43
#